data_AF-A0A1V6N5V4-F1
#
_entry.id   AF-A0A1V6N5V4-F1
#
_cell.length_a   1.000
_cell.length_b   1.000
_cell.length_c   1.000
_cell.angle_alpha   90.00
_cell.angle_beta   90.00
_cell.angle_gamma   90.00
#
_symmetry.space_group_name_H-M   'P 1'
#
loop_
_entity.id
_entity.type
_entity.pdbx_description
1 polymer ?
#
loop_
_entity_poly.entity_id
_entity_poly.type
_entity_poly.pdbx_seq_one_letter_code
_entity_poly.pdbx_strand_id
1 'polypeptide(L)'
;MPSLMTALPTDAVVRVFKRLQYVKLEAGTIVRKFEQDAEYSGNQFLVLLKLRPQMAERLFNDHHCLEGIDYRFEFEGDTGVLRLVPGYKHEYTTNGLLQKINLQLDRMGLNEYYRWGGATRYKSTRRGKEGDQVFSPAQRWPSSHGLSWPTVVIETGVSESRPKLVEDANVFHKRVAHTSEWRTQASGAVQNT
;
A
#
# COMPACT_ATOMS: atom_id res chain seq x y z
N MET A 1 12.76 11.64 -3.51
CA MET A 1 11.57 10.84 -3.13
C MET A 1 11.19 11.20 -1.71
N PRO A 2 9.90 11.34 -1.37
CA PRO A 2 9.48 11.59 0.01
C PRO A 2 9.96 10.45 0.91
N SER A 3 10.37 10.78 2.14
CA SER A 3 10.68 9.80 3.17
C SER A 3 9.42 8.99 3.53
N LEU A 4 9.57 7.73 3.94
CA LEU A 4 8.47 6.92 4.51
C LEU A 4 7.72 7.62 5.64
N MET A 5 8.42 8.49 6.37
CA MET A 5 7.91 9.21 7.52
C MET A 5 7.26 10.54 7.16
N THR A 6 7.18 10.87 5.87
CA THR A 6 6.56 12.12 5.40
C THR A 6 5.06 12.10 5.68
N ALA A 7 4.53 13.22 6.17
CA ALA A 7 3.10 13.46 6.36
C ALA A 7 2.39 12.46 7.30
N LEU A 8 3.13 11.74 8.15
CA LEU A 8 2.55 10.93 9.22
C LEU A 8 1.71 11.81 10.17
N PRO A 9 0.59 11.29 10.70
CA PRO A 9 -0.18 12.01 11.71
C PRO A 9 0.64 12.20 12.99
N THR A 10 0.34 13.24 13.76
CA THR A 10 1.13 13.66 14.93
C THR A 10 1.16 12.60 16.04
N ASP A 11 0.15 11.75 16.11
CA ASP A 11 0.00 10.66 17.06
C ASP A 11 0.56 9.32 16.56
N ALA A 12 1.26 9.30 15.41
CA ALA A 12 1.94 8.12 14.89
C ALA A 12 2.97 7.59 15.90
N VAL A 13 2.88 6.29 16.19
CA VAL A 13 3.77 5.64 17.14
C VAL A 13 5.07 5.25 16.45
N VAL A 14 6.21 5.72 16.96
CA VAL A 14 7.54 5.35 16.45
C VAL A 14 8.28 4.46 17.44
N ARG A 15 8.84 3.34 16.96
CA ARG A 15 9.59 2.37 17.76
C ARG A 15 10.84 1.90 17.04
N VAL A 16 11.92 1.70 17.80
CA VAL A 16 13.07 0.92 17.33
C VAL A 16 12.70 -0.56 17.43
N PHE A 17 12.81 -1.29 16.32
CA PHE A 17 12.49 -2.71 16.27
C PHE A 17 13.43 -3.50 17.21
N LYS A 18 12.84 -4.35 18.06
CA LYS A 18 13.56 -5.28 18.94
C LYS A 18 13.13 -6.72 18.71
N ARG A 19 11.83 -6.99 18.89
CA ARG A 19 11.21 -8.31 18.75
C ARG A 19 9.80 -8.17 18.20
N LEU A 20 9.35 -9.16 17.43
CA LEU A 20 8.02 -9.17 16.81
C LEU A 20 6.89 -9.12 17.85
N GLN A 21 7.07 -9.75 19.01
CA GLN A 21 6.10 -9.71 20.11
C GLN A 21 5.80 -8.27 20.58
N TYR A 22 6.79 -7.37 20.59
CA TYR A 22 6.57 -5.98 20.97
C TYR A 22 5.82 -5.21 19.87
N VAL A 23 6.10 -5.52 18.60
CA VAL A 23 5.36 -4.96 17.46
C VAL A 23 3.89 -5.37 17.54
N LYS A 24 3.63 -6.66 17.80
CA LYS A 24 2.27 -7.18 18.00
C LYS A 24 1.55 -6.48 19.16
N LEU A 25 2.20 -6.33 20.31
CA LEU A 25 1.59 -5.69 21.48
C LEU A 25 1.21 -4.22 21.20
N GLU A 26 2.12 -3.47 20.56
CA GLU A 26 1.88 -2.07 20.18
C GLU A 26 0.77 -1.98 19.13
N ALA A 27 0.84 -2.78 18.07
CA ALA A 27 -0.18 -2.83 17.03
C ALA A 27 -1.57 -3.17 17.59
N GLY A 28 -1.67 -4.18 18.46
CA GLY A 28 -2.92 -4.54 19.11
C GLY A 28 -3.43 -3.46 20.06
N THR A 29 -2.54 -2.67 20.67
CA THR A 29 -2.93 -1.53 21.50
C THR A 29 -3.52 -0.40 20.66
N ILE A 30 -2.94 -0.11 19.50
CA ILE A 30 -3.47 0.90 18.57
C ILE A 30 -4.83 0.44 18.02
N VAL A 31 -4.96 -0.82 17.55
CA VAL A 31 -6.23 -1.36 17.05
C VAL A 31 -7.33 -1.29 18.11
N ARG A 32 -7.06 -1.76 19.34
CA ARG A 32 -8.06 -1.70 20.42
C ARG A 32 -8.51 -0.28 20.73
N LYS A 33 -7.58 0.68 20.76
CA LYS A 33 -7.92 2.09 20.98
C LYS A 33 -8.81 2.63 19.86
N PHE A 34 -8.47 2.29 18.62
CA PHE A 34 -9.25 2.69 17.45
C PHE A 34 -10.67 2.10 17.48
N GLU A 35 -10.82 0.82 17.78
CA GLU A 35 -12.13 0.15 17.84
C GLU A 35 -13.02 0.65 18.99
N GLN A 36 -12.41 1.15 20.06
CA GLN A 36 -13.11 1.74 21.21
C GLN A 36 -13.50 3.20 20.99
N ASP A 37 -12.93 3.87 19.98
CA ASP A 37 -13.24 5.25 19.66
C ASP A 37 -14.58 5.35 18.93
N ALA A 38 -15.53 6.10 19.49
CA ALA A 38 -16.88 6.22 18.94
C ALA A 38 -16.89 6.92 17.57
N GLU A 39 -15.91 7.80 17.32
CA GLU A 39 -15.77 8.53 16.06
C GLU A 39 -14.93 7.76 15.03
N TYR A 40 -14.34 6.63 15.43
CA TYR A 40 -13.40 5.85 14.62
C TYR A 40 -12.26 6.72 14.10
N SER A 41 -11.74 7.55 15.00
CA SER A 41 -10.68 8.52 14.78
C SER A 41 -9.39 8.08 15.49
N GLY A 42 -8.28 8.73 15.14
CA GLY A 42 -7.00 8.56 15.80
C GLY A 42 -5.98 7.70 15.05
N ASN A 43 -4.85 7.46 15.71
CA ASN A 43 -3.68 6.84 15.10
C ASN A 43 -3.97 5.46 14.48
N GLN A 44 -3.49 5.27 13.25
CA GLN A 44 -3.48 3.99 12.56
C GLN A 44 -2.05 3.53 12.22
N PHE A 45 -1.02 4.24 12.65
CA PHE A 45 0.35 4.05 12.17
C PHE A 45 1.31 3.61 13.29
N LEU A 46 2.10 2.59 12.97
CA LEU A 46 3.26 2.16 13.74
C LEU A 46 4.50 2.15 12.85
N VAL A 47 5.45 3.03 13.15
CA VAL A 47 6.74 3.13 12.48
C VAL A 47 7.77 2.28 13.21
N LEU A 48 8.48 1.46 12.46
CA LEU A 48 9.55 0.58 12.92
C LEU A 48 10.89 1.04 12.34
N LEU A 49 11.78 1.49 13.21
CA LEU A 49 13.16 1.86 12.87
C LEU A 49 14.12 0.68 13.10
N LYS A 50 15.27 0.67 12.40
CA LYS A 50 16.29 -0.40 12.49
C LYS A 50 15.71 -1.80 12.27
N LEU A 51 14.75 -1.89 11.35
CA LEU A 51 14.11 -3.12 10.97
C LEU A 51 15.12 -4.00 10.22
N ARG A 52 15.28 -5.23 10.71
CA ARG A 52 16.16 -6.20 10.05
C ARG A 52 15.54 -6.63 8.72
N PRO A 53 16.31 -6.82 7.63
CA PRO A 53 15.77 -7.22 6.33
C PRO A 53 14.86 -8.45 6.37
N GLN A 54 15.28 -9.50 7.09
CA GLN A 54 14.47 -10.71 7.27
C GLN A 54 13.11 -10.43 7.94
N MET A 55 13.05 -9.43 8.83
CA MET A 55 11.80 -9.05 9.48
C MET A 55 10.92 -8.18 8.58
N ALA A 56 11.53 -7.31 7.77
CA ALA A 56 10.79 -6.59 6.73
C ALA A 56 10.13 -7.58 5.76
N GLU A 57 10.87 -8.61 5.32
CA GLU A 57 10.30 -9.68 4.49
C GLU A 57 9.17 -10.43 5.19
N ARG A 58 9.33 -10.73 6.48
CA ARG A 58 8.30 -11.44 7.23
C ARG A 58 7.03 -10.60 7.34
N LEU A 59 7.14 -9.34 7.78
CA LEU A 59 6.01 -8.41 7.88
C LEU A 59 5.34 -8.20 6.52
N PHE A 60 6.11 -8.17 5.43
CA PHE A 60 5.61 -7.94 4.09
C PHE A 60 4.91 -9.17 3.49
N ASN A 61 5.41 -10.39 3.70
CA ASN A 61 4.89 -11.57 3.02
C ASN A 61 3.91 -12.39 3.87
N ASP A 62 4.03 -12.35 5.21
CA ASP A 62 3.24 -13.12 6.17
C ASP A 62 2.35 -12.19 7.01
N HIS A 63 1.11 -11.96 6.56
CA HIS A 63 0.12 -11.13 7.29
C HIS A 63 -0.35 -11.75 8.60
N HIS A 64 -0.11 -13.04 8.82
CA HIS A 64 -0.46 -13.71 10.07
C HIS A 64 0.65 -13.56 11.12
N CYS A 65 1.79 -12.92 10.79
CA CYS A 65 2.90 -12.78 11.72
C CYS A 65 2.59 -11.90 12.95
N LEU A 66 1.52 -11.10 12.89
CA LEU A 66 0.99 -10.33 14.02
C LEU A 66 -0.29 -10.93 14.64
N GLU A 67 -0.60 -12.19 14.32
CA GLU A 67 -1.67 -13.00 14.95
C GLU A 67 -3.06 -12.32 14.91
N GLY A 68 -3.58 -12.09 13.70
CA GLY A 68 -4.94 -11.58 13.49
C GLY A 68 -5.09 -10.06 13.51
N ILE A 69 -3.98 -9.33 13.60
CA ILE A 69 -3.98 -7.88 13.40
C ILE A 69 -3.86 -7.62 11.89
N ASP A 70 -4.89 -7.00 11.31
CA ASP A 70 -4.85 -6.58 9.91
C ASP A 70 -4.06 -5.28 9.74
N TYR A 71 -3.18 -5.30 8.74
CA TYR A 71 -2.35 -4.15 8.40
C TYR A 71 -2.02 -4.12 6.90
N ARG A 72 -1.55 -2.96 6.44
CA ARG A 72 -0.80 -2.78 5.21
C ARG A 72 0.62 -2.38 5.57
N PHE A 73 1.59 -2.97 4.89
CA PHE A 73 2.99 -2.71 5.21
C PHE A 73 3.75 -2.04 4.05
N GLU A 74 4.49 -1.00 4.41
CA GLU A 74 5.47 -0.36 3.55
C GLU A 74 6.85 -0.42 4.21
N PHE A 75 7.90 -0.61 3.42
CA PHE A 75 9.27 -0.47 3.92
C PHE A 75 10.23 0.13 2.89
N GLU A 76 11.32 0.70 3.42
CA GLU A 76 12.47 1.22 2.71
C GLU A 76 13.69 1.04 3.60
N GLY A 77 14.69 0.31 3.11
CA GLY A 77 15.92 0.09 3.86
C GLY A 77 15.62 -0.58 5.20
N ASP A 78 15.97 0.09 6.29
CA ASP A 78 15.75 -0.37 7.68
C ASP A 78 14.53 0.28 8.35
N THR A 79 13.69 0.98 7.59
CA THR A 79 12.48 1.63 8.11
C THR A 79 11.25 0.95 7.52
N GLY A 80 10.30 0.60 8.39
CA GLY A 80 9.00 0.05 8.02
C GLY A 80 7.87 0.86 8.63
N VAL A 81 6.75 0.95 7.91
CA VAL A 81 5.52 1.60 8.37
C VAL A 81 4.38 0.59 8.25
N LEU A 82 3.79 0.27 9.39
CA LEU A 82 2.54 -0.50 9.47
C LEU A 82 1.39 0.50 9.53
N ARG A 83 0.49 0.46 8.55
CA ARG A 83 -0.84 1.07 8.66
C ARG A 83 -1.81 -0.01 9.09
N LEU A 84 -2.31 0.09 10.30
CA LEU A 84 -3.27 -0.84 10.87
C LEU A 84 -4.63 -0.57 10.24
N VAL A 85 -5.33 -1.64 9.87
CA VAL A 85 -6.60 -1.57 9.14
C VAL A 85 -7.69 -2.18 10.04
N PRO A 86 -8.21 -1.41 11.02
CA PRO A 86 -9.19 -1.92 11.96
C PRO A 86 -10.59 -2.00 11.35
N GLY A 87 -11.06 -3.24 11.19
CA GLY A 87 -12.48 -3.57 11.17
C GLY A 87 -13.24 -3.27 9.88
N TYR A 88 -14.54 -3.57 9.93
CA TYR A 88 -15.42 -3.58 8.77
C TYR A 88 -15.56 -2.21 8.09
N LYS A 89 -15.45 -1.08 8.81
CA LYS A 89 -15.68 0.25 8.22
C LYS A 89 -14.70 0.58 7.09
N HIS A 90 -13.44 0.17 7.22
CA HIS A 90 -12.45 0.31 6.15
C HIS A 90 -12.90 -0.48 4.91
N GLU A 91 -13.30 -1.73 5.10
CA GLU A 91 -13.74 -2.60 4.01
C GLU A 91 -15.02 -2.08 3.34
N TYR A 92 -16.03 -1.66 4.11
CA TYR A 92 -17.27 -1.08 3.56
C TYR A 92 -17.00 0.20 2.77
N THR A 93 -16.10 1.06 3.26
CA THR A 93 -15.74 2.31 2.58
C THR A 93 -15.02 2.03 1.26
N THR A 94 -14.02 1.15 1.30
CA THR A 94 -13.24 0.76 0.12
C THR A 94 -14.14 0.07 -0.91
N ASN A 95 -14.91 -0.95 -0.50
CA ASN A 95 -15.77 -1.72 -1.38
C ASN A 95 -16.95 -0.89 -1.92
N GLY A 96 -17.49 0.04 -1.13
CA GLY A 96 -18.51 0.97 -1.59
C GLY A 96 -18.02 1.90 -2.70
N LEU A 97 -16.78 2.39 -2.62
CA LEU A 97 -16.16 3.15 -3.71
C LEU A 97 -15.92 2.27 -4.94
N LEU A 98 -15.38 1.06 -4.76
CA LEU A 98 -15.16 0.10 -5.84
C LEU A 98 -16.44 -0.21 -6.61
N GLN A 99 -17.54 -0.44 -5.89
CA GLN A 99 -18.85 -0.71 -6.50
C GLN A 99 -19.28 0.45 -7.40
N LYS A 100 -19.13 1.70 -6.95
CA LYS A 100 -19.47 2.88 -7.75
C LYS A 100 -18.59 2.99 -9.01
N ILE A 101 -17.29 2.74 -8.88
CA ILE A 101 -16.37 2.76 -10.02
C ILE A 101 -16.73 1.65 -11.03
N ASN A 102 -16.97 0.43 -10.55
CA ASN A 102 -17.37 -0.70 -11.39
C ASN A 102 -18.66 -0.42 -12.16
N LEU A 103 -19.68 0.17 -11.52
CA LEU A 103 -20.92 0.54 -12.20
C LEU A 103 -20.69 1.56 -13.33
N GLN A 104 -19.73 2.49 -13.17
CA GLN A 104 -19.39 3.42 -14.25
C GLN A 104 -18.61 2.74 -15.37
N LEU A 105 -17.62 1.90 -15.04
CA LEU A 105 -16.85 1.15 -16.03
C LEU A 105 -17.74 0.19 -16.83
N ASP A 106 -18.72 -0.43 -16.19
CA ASP A 106 -19.71 -1.29 -16.83
C ASP A 106 -20.59 -0.52 -17.82
N ARG A 107 -21.10 0.65 -17.41
CA ARG A 107 -21.85 1.56 -18.31
C ARG A 107 -21.04 2.02 -19.52
N MET A 108 -19.73 2.05 -19.40
CA MET A 108 -18.80 2.38 -20.50
C MET A 108 -18.43 1.15 -21.36
N GLY A 109 -18.89 -0.06 -21.03
CA GLY A 109 -18.53 -1.29 -21.72
C GLY A 109 -17.08 -1.73 -21.48
N LEU A 110 -16.49 -1.35 -20.34
CA LEU A 110 -15.07 -1.57 -20.03
C LEU A 110 -14.80 -2.76 -19.11
N ASN A 111 -15.82 -3.53 -18.73
CA ASN A 111 -15.78 -4.64 -17.77
C ASN A 111 -14.71 -5.71 -18.06
N GLU A 112 -14.32 -5.91 -19.33
CA GLU A 112 -13.27 -6.86 -19.72
C GLU A 112 -11.86 -6.25 -19.78
N TYR A 113 -11.74 -4.93 -19.72
CA TYR A 113 -10.49 -4.21 -20.00
C TYR A 113 -9.73 -3.76 -18.76
N TYR A 114 -10.12 -4.24 -17.57
CA TYR A 114 -9.41 -3.95 -16.33
C TYR A 114 -9.44 -5.10 -15.33
N ARG A 115 -8.59 -5.00 -14.31
CA ARG A 115 -8.61 -5.85 -13.12
C ARG A 115 -8.34 -5.02 -11.88
N TRP A 116 -9.09 -5.34 -10.82
CA TRP A 116 -8.70 -5.00 -9.46
C TRP A 116 -7.71 -6.04 -8.96
N GLY A 117 -6.67 -5.59 -8.27
CA GLY A 117 -5.64 -6.44 -7.67
C GLY A 117 -5.74 -6.55 -6.15
N GLY A 118 -6.73 -5.93 -5.51
CA GLY A 118 -6.81 -5.96 -4.05
C GLY A 118 -5.56 -5.36 -3.39
N ALA A 119 -5.18 -5.96 -2.26
CA ALA A 119 -3.96 -5.67 -1.54
C ALA A 119 -2.71 -6.33 -2.18
N THR A 120 -2.62 -6.32 -3.52
CA THR A 120 -1.43 -6.84 -4.21
C THR A 120 -0.19 -6.07 -3.76
N ARG A 121 0.87 -6.81 -3.50
CA ARG A 121 2.13 -6.30 -2.98
C ARG A 121 3.10 -6.00 -4.11
N TYR A 122 3.70 -4.82 -4.07
CA TYR A 122 4.67 -4.35 -5.06
C TYR A 122 6.01 -4.12 -4.39
N LYS A 123 7.05 -4.76 -4.92
CA LYS A 123 8.37 -4.77 -4.30
C LYS A 123 9.48 -4.52 -5.32
N SER A 124 10.49 -3.79 -4.89
CA SER A 124 11.80 -3.69 -5.52
C SER A 124 12.87 -4.18 -4.53
N THR A 125 14.15 -4.14 -4.93
CA THR A 125 15.26 -4.67 -4.14
C THR A 125 15.38 -4.07 -2.73
N ARG A 126 14.91 -2.83 -2.53
CA ARG A 126 15.07 -2.09 -1.26
C ARG A 126 13.77 -1.54 -0.67
N ARG A 127 12.63 -1.74 -1.34
CA ARG A 127 11.35 -1.17 -0.96
C ARG A 127 10.21 -2.12 -1.26
N GLY A 128 9.19 -2.12 -0.41
CA GLY A 128 7.92 -2.80 -0.66
C GLY A 128 6.77 -1.89 -0.26
N LYS A 129 5.68 -1.94 -1.01
CA LYS A 129 4.43 -1.25 -0.70
C LYS A 129 3.25 -2.16 -1.02
N GLU A 130 2.24 -2.03 -0.19
CA GLU A 130 0.94 -2.66 -0.34
C GLU A 130 -0.13 -1.56 -0.26
N GLY A 131 -1.11 -1.58 -1.16
CA GLY A 131 -2.25 -0.67 -1.13
C GLY A 131 -3.51 -1.35 -0.60
N ASP A 132 -4.60 -0.63 -0.42
CA ASP A 132 -5.89 -1.25 -0.09
C ASP A 132 -6.53 -1.89 -1.31
N GLN A 133 -6.55 -1.15 -2.41
CA GLN A 133 -6.98 -1.63 -3.71
C GLN A 133 -6.10 -1.04 -4.81
N VAL A 134 -5.70 -1.89 -5.74
CA VAL A 134 -4.96 -1.48 -6.93
C VAL A 134 -5.74 -1.82 -8.18
N PHE A 135 -5.59 -1.01 -9.22
CA PHE A 135 -6.29 -1.17 -10.48
C PHE A 135 -5.30 -1.09 -11.64
N SER A 136 -5.46 -2.02 -12.58
CA SER A 136 -4.68 -2.08 -13.81
C SER A 136 -5.57 -2.28 -15.03
N PRO A 137 -5.38 -1.48 -16.11
CA PRO A 137 -5.97 -1.77 -17.40
C PRO A 137 -5.32 -3.02 -18.02
N ALA A 138 -5.99 -3.60 -19.02
CA ALA A 138 -5.60 -4.86 -19.67
C ALA A 138 -4.14 -4.90 -20.14
N GLN A 139 -3.66 -3.80 -20.70
CA GLN A 139 -2.30 -3.69 -21.23
C GLN A 139 -1.21 -3.73 -20.14
N ARG A 140 -1.59 -3.63 -18.85
CA ARG A 140 -0.69 -3.62 -17.69
C ARG A 140 -1.07 -4.68 -16.67
N TRP A 141 -1.84 -5.70 -17.07
CA TRP A 141 -2.12 -6.82 -16.18
C TRP A 141 -0.83 -7.51 -15.74
N PRO A 142 -0.80 -8.04 -14.51
CA PRO A 142 0.24 -8.97 -14.10
C PRO A 142 0.31 -10.11 -15.13
N SER A 143 1.52 -10.47 -15.56
CA SER A 143 1.76 -11.63 -16.43
C SER A 143 2.75 -12.57 -15.77
N SER A 144 2.92 -13.77 -16.35
CA SER A 144 3.97 -14.72 -15.95
C SER A 144 5.38 -14.12 -15.96
N HIS A 145 5.59 -13.05 -16.75
CA HIS A 145 6.88 -12.40 -16.94
C HIS A 145 7.10 -11.19 -16.02
N GLY A 146 6.11 -10.79 -15.23
CA GLY A 146 6.29 -9.74 -14.24
C GLY A 146 5.02 -9.05 -13.79
N LEU A 147 5.16 -8.35 -12.67
CA LEU A 147 4.12 -7.52 -12.07
C LEU A 147 4.36 -6.06 -12.43
N SER A 148 3.50 -5.48 -13.27
CA SER A 148 3.52 -4.05 -13.57
C SER A 148 2.86 -3.26 -12.44
N TRP A 149 3.48 -2.14 -12.04
CA TRP A 149 2.89 -1.20 -11.09
C TRP A 149 1.49 -0.75 -11.55
N PRO A 150 0.52 -0.59 -10.62
CA PRO A 150 -0.86 -0.29 -10.99
C PRO A 150 -1.00 1.13 -11.56
N THR A 151 -2.07 1.41 -12.29
CA THR A 151 -2.35 2.78 -12.79
C THR A 151 -3.09 3.63 -11.77
N VAL A 152 -3.96 3.00 -10.98
CA VAL A 152 -4.76 3.66 -9.95
C VAL A 152 -4.61 2.86 -8.66
N VAL A 153 -4.51 3.58 -7.55
CA VAL A 153 -4.50 3.01 -6.21
C VAL A 153 -5.54 3.74 -5.38
N ILE A 154 -6.25 2.97 -4.56
CA ILE A 154 -7.16 3.46 -3.55
C ILE A 154 -6.54 3.11 -2.21
N GLU A 155 -6.43 4.13 -1.36
CA GLU A 155 -6.02 4.04 0.03
C GLU A 155 -7.16 4.62 0.86
N THR A 156 -7.61 3.87 1.86
CA THR A 156 -8.72 4.22 2.73
C THR A 156 -8.21 4.34 4.16
N GLY A 157 -8.61 5.39 4.85
CA GLY A 157 -8.25 5.62 6.24
C GLY A 157 -9.06 6.77 6.83
N VAL A 158 -8.67 7.20 8.02
CA VAL A 158 -9.32 8.31 8.71
C VAL A 158 -8.88 9.67 8.18
N SER A 159 -9.69 10.70 8.40
CA SER A 159 -9.47 12.05 7.86
C SER A 159 -8.12 12.63 8.28
N GLU A 160 -7.68 12.36 9.51
CA GLU A 160 -6.41 12.77 10.11
C GLU A 160 -5.21 12.17 9.36
N SER A 161 -5.39 11.00 8.75
CA SER A 161 -4.36 10.32 7.98
C SER A 161 -4.27 10.79 6.52
N ARG A 162 -5.20 11.65 6.06
CA ARG A 162 -5.29 12.06 4.64
C ARG A 162 -3.96 12.54 4.05
N PRO A 163 -3.16 13.40 4.71
CA PRO A 163 -1.86 13.80 4.16
C PRO A 163 -0.94 12.60 3.89
N LYS A 164 -0.89 11.62 4.81
CA LYS A 164 -0.11 10.40 4.64
C LYS A 164 -0.64 9.53 3.50
N LEU A 165 -1.96 9.34 3.41
CA LEU A 165 -2.58 8.52 2.37
C LEU A 165 -2.32 9.07 0.96
N VAL A 166 -2.25 10.41 0.81
CA VAL A 166 -1.88 11.05 -0.45
C VAL A 166 -0.44 10.73 -0.82
N GLU A 167 0.50 10.80 0.15
CA GLU A 167 1.89 10.38 -0.10
C GLU A 167 1.99 8.89 -0.45
N ASP A 168 1.21 8.03 0.23
CA ASP A 168 1.14 6.60 -0.07
C ASP A 168 0.70 6.32 -1.51
N ALA A 169 -0.37 6.97 -1.96
CA ALA A 169 -0.83 6.84 -3.34
C ALA A 169 0.23 7.35 -4.35
N ASN A 170 0.93 8.44 -4.02
CA ASN A 170 1.96 9.02 -4.88
C ASN A 170 3.17 8.09 -5.10
N VAL A 171 3.49 7.21 -4.14
CA VAL A 171 4.59 6.22 -4.30
C VAL A 171 4.32 5.30 -5.49
N PHE A 172 3.06 4.91 -5.72
CA PHE A 172 2.68 4.10 -6.87
C PHE A 172 2.70 4.90 -8.17
N HIS A 173 2.15 6.11 -8.16
CA HIS A 173 2.02 6.94 -9.37
C HIS A 173 3.38 7.31 -9.97
N LYS A 174 4.34 7.74 -9.15
CA LYS A 174 5.69 8.13 -9.61
C LYS A 174 6.43 6.97 -10.31
N ARG A 175 6.06 5.72 -10.00
CA ARG A 175 6.68 4.53 -10.61
C ARG A 175 6.04 4.12 -11.93
N VAL A 176 4.78 4.49 -12.17
CA VAL A 176 4.17 4.36 -13.50
C VAL A 176 4.92 5.25 -14.50
N ALA A 177 5.18 6.51 -14.14
CA ALA A 177 5.89 7.46 -14.99
C ALA A 177 7.31 7.03 -15.36
N HIS A 178 8.07 6.46 -14.41
CA HIS A 178 9.43 5.98 -14.71
C HIS A 178 9.46 4.71 -15.57
N THR A 179 8.41 3.87 -15.55
CA THR A 179 8.36 2.69 -16.45
C THR A 179 8.02 3.04 -17.90
N SER A 180 7.38 4.19 -18.16
CA SER A 180 7.09 4.65 -19.52
C SER A 180 8.33 5.22 -20.24
N GLU A 181 9.31 5.76 -19.52
CA GLU A 181 10.49 6.41 -20.12
C GLU A 181 11.46 5.42 -20.79
N TRP A 182 11.47 4.14 -20.38
CA TRP A 182 12.31 3.11 -21.01
C TRP A 182 11.80 2.63 -22.37
N ARG A 183 10.53 2.89 -22.72
CA ARG A 183 9.99 2.50 -24.04
C ARG A 183 10.45 3.42 -25.17
N THR A 184 10.84 4.66 -24.88
CA THR A 184 11.24 5.62 -25.92
C THR A 184 12.72 5.49 -26.32
N GLN A 185 13.57 4.86 -25.49
CA GLN A 185 14.98 4.63 -25.81
C GLN A 185 15.26 3.31 -26.56
N ALA A 186 14.31 2.37 -26.60
CA ALA A 186 14.48 1.08 -27.27
C ALA A 186 14.17 1.10 -28.79
N SER A 187 13.62 2.19 -29.32
CA SER A 187 13.24 2.31 -30.74
C SER A 187 14.30 2.98 -31.63
N GLY A 188 15.50 3.26 -31.12
CA GLY A 188 16.55 4.00 -31.85
C GLY A 188 17.67 3.17 -32.49
N ALA A 189 17.65 1.83 -32.42
CA ALA A 189 18.77 1.00 -32.87
C ALA A 189 18.36 -0.07 -33.89
N VAL A 190 17.76 0.34 -35.01
CA VAL A 190 17.77 -0.44 -36.25
C VAL A 190 17.83 0.52 -37.44
N GLN A 191 19.02 0.69 -38.01
CA GLN A 191 19.40 1.18 -39.37
C GLN A 191 20.92 1.42 -39.28
N ASN A 192 21.84 0.90 -40.10
CA ASN A 192 21.81 0.23 -41.39
C ASN A 192 23.00 -0.75 -41.48
N THR A 193 22.85 -1.73 -42.36
CA THR A 193 23.91 -2.50 -43.04
C THR A 193 24.92 -1.61 -43.75
#